data_AF-A0A1L9B8W7-F1
#
_entry.id   AF-A0A1L9B8W7-F1
#
_cell.length_a   1.000
_cell.length_b   1.000
_cell.length_c   1.000
_cell.angle_alpha   90.00
_cell.angle_beta   90.00
_cell.angle_gamma   90.00
#
_symmetry.space_group_name_H-M   'P 1'
#
loop_
_entity.id
_entity.type
_entity.pdbx_description
1 polymer ?
#
loop_
_entity_poly.entity_id
_entity_poly.type
_entity_poly.pdbx_seq_one_letter_code
_entity_poly.pdbx_strand_id
1 'polypeptide(L)'
;MENQAPGTWPIPEARRLKATPAPPTEATPASRAEDETSAGAPETPLCCAHCGHVIARERDRTTVNGRHAHTRVNPSGFVFHFGCFSRAEGCLVVGPPTAEASWFPGFVWEYALCAACKKHLGWAFHGESDFLALVLDRLTAPS
;
A
#
# COMPACT_ATOMS: atom_id res chain seq x y z
N MET A 1 5.18 23.41 41.31
CA MET A 1 4.44 22.12 41.23
C MET A 1 3.37 22.30 40.19
N GLU A 2 3.73 22.11 38.93
CA GLU A 2 2.80 22.22 37.80
C GLU A 2 2.48 20.80 37.35
N ASN A 3 1.30 20.33 37.72
CA ASN A 3 0.77 19.05 37.27
C ASN A 3 0.34 19.20 35.80
N GLN A 4 1.25 18.88 34.88
CA GLN A 4 0.92 18.73 33.46
C GLN A 4 0.09 17.45 33.29
N ALA A 5 -1.17 17.60 32.89
CA ALA A 5 -2.02 16.47 32.52
C ALA A 5 -1.40 15.71 31.32
N PRO A 6 -1.51 14.37 31.26
CA PRO A 6 -1.03 13.61 30.12
C PRO A 6 -1.84 13.99 28.88
N GLY A 7 -1.15 14.51 27.87
CA GLY A 7 -1.76 14.92 26.61
C GLY A 7 -2.50 13.76 25.96
N THR A 8 -3.82 13.91 25.83
CA THR A 8 -4.61 13.11 24.90
C THR A 8 -4.21 13.52 23.49
N TRP A 9 -3.23 12.83 22.92
CA TRP A 9 -2.95 12.96 21.49
C TRP A 9 -4.16 12.40 20.73
N PRO A 10 -4.79 13.15 19.80
CA PRO A 10 -5.87 12.62 19.00
C PRO A 10 -5.34 11.40 18.24
N ILE A 11 -5.93 10.23 18.48
CA ILE A 11 -5.60 9.01 17.76
C ILE A 11 -5.98 9.28 16.29
N PRO A 12 -5.03 9.29 15.34
CA PRO A 12 -5.36 9.49 13.94
C PRO A 12 -6.30 8.37 13.51
N GLU A 13 -7.44 8.75 12.93
CA GLU A 13 -8.44 7.78 12.50
C GLU A 13 -7.86 6.87 11.41
N ALA A 14 -8.07 5.58 11.59
CA ALA A 14 -7.61 4.59 10.65
C ALA A 14 -8.36 4.74 9.32
N ARG A 15 -7.65 4.92 8.21
CA ARG A 15 -8.26 5.17 6.89
C ARG A 15 -7.85 4.11 5.87
N ARG A 16 -8.71 3.91 4.87
CA ARG A 16 -8.32 3.23 3.63
C ARG A 16 -7.73 4.28 2.70
N LEU A 17 -6.56 3.99 2.14
CA LEU A 17 -6.01 4.78 1.03
C LEU A 17 -7.03 4.77 -0.11
N LYS A 18 -7.47 5.96 -0.52
CA LYS A 18 -8.28 6.14 -1.73
C LYS A 18 -7.35 5.95 -2.92
N ALA A 19 -7.79 5.23 -3.94
CA ALA A 19 -7.01 5.11 -5.17
C ALA A 19 -6.86 6.48 -5.83
N THR A 20 -5.64 6.86 -6.21
CA THR A 20 -5.42 7.98 -7.13
C THR A 20 -5.92 7.55 -8.51
N PRO A 21 -6.79 8.32 -9.18
CA PRO A 21 -7.18 8.02 -10.55
C PRO A 21 -5.94 8.10 -11.45
N ALA A 22 -5.79 7.13 -12.36
CA ALA A 22 -4.81 7.19 -13.43
C ALA A 22 -5.04 8.48 -14.25
N PRO A 23 -3.97 9.13 -14.78
CA PRO A 23 -4.13 10.31 -15.60
C PRO A 23 -5.00 9.99 -16.82
N PRO A 24 -5.91 10.90 -17.22
CA PRO A 24 -6.72 10.69 -18.41
C PRO A 24 -5.81 10.66 -19.62
N THR A 25 -5.78 9.52 -20.32
CA THR A 25 -5.16 9.43 -21.65
C THR A 25 -5.92 10.35 -22.58
N GLU A 26 -5.26 11.37 -23.13
CA GLU A 26 -5.83 12.27 -24.12
C GLU A 26 -6.30 11.47 -25.33
N ALA A 27 -7.56 11.68 -25.70
CA ALA A 27 -8.20 11.07 -26.84
C ALA A 27 -7.81 11.80 -28.14
N THR A 28 -7.39 11.04 -29.15
CA THR A 28 -7.51 11.42 -30.56
C THR A 28 -8.33 10.33 -31.26
N PRO A 29 -9.34 10.66 -32.09
CA PRO A 29 -10.39 9.70 -32.43
C PRO A 29 -10.17 8.96 -33.78
N ALA A 30 -10.97 7.90 -33.91
CA ALA A 30 -11.39 7.19 -35.13
C ALA A 30 -10.50 6.02 -35.63
N SER A 31 -10.86 4.80 -35.21
CA SER A 31 -11.53 3.85 -36.13
C SER A 31 -12.23 2.75 -35.31
N ARG A 32 -13.23 2.14 -35.94
CA ARG A 32 -14.34 1.40 -35.35
C ARG A 32 -14.09 -0.10 -35.41
N ALA A 33 -14.63 -0.79 -34.40
CA ALA A 33 -15.00 -2.20 -34.31
C ALA A 33 -14.03 -3.09 -33.52
N GLU A 34 -14.68 -3.98 -32.76
CA GLU A 34 -14.16 -5.23 -32.16
C GLU A 34 -13.32 -5.01 -30.89
N ASP A 35 -13.52 -5.72 -29.79
CA ASP A 35 -14.48 -6.75 -29.44
C ASP A 35 -14.34 -7.00 -27.93
N GLU A 36 -15.31 -7.71 -27.38
CA GLU A 36 -15.13 -8.58 -26.21
C GLU A 36 -14.80 -7.93 -24.86
N THR A 37 -15.85 -7.87 -24.05
CA THR A 37 -15.83 -8.25 -22.63
C THR A 37 -14.90 -9.45 -22.42
N SER A 38 -13.61 -9.20 -22.15
CA SER A 38 -12.76 -10.20 -21.54
C SER A 38 -13.18 -10.31 -20.09
N ALA A 39 -14.24 -11.10 -19.83
CA ALA A 39 -14.40 -11.82 -18.58
C ALA A 39 -13.25 -12.83 -18.47
N GLY A 40 -12.03 -12.31 -18.31
CA GLY A 40 -10.84 -13.08 -18.02
C GLY A 40 -11.05 -13.82 -16.71
N ALA A 41 -10.43 -14.99 -16.58
CA ALA A 41 -10.46 -15.78 -15.36
C ALA A 41 -10.24 -14.89 -14.12
N PRO A 42 -10.97 -15.14 -13.01
CA PRO A 42 -10.83 -14.32 -11.81
C PRO A 42 -9.38 -14.33 -11.36
N GLU A 43 -8.77 -13.14 -11.36
CA GLU A 43 -7.40 -12.93 -10.92
C GLU A 43 -7.23 -13.41 -9.48
N THR A 44 -6.21 -14.23 -9.23
CA THR A 44 -5.89 -14.73 -7.89
C THR A 44 -5.41 -13.57 -7.01
N PRO A 45 -6.11 -13.27 -5.90
CA PRO A 45 -5.72 -12.18 -5.01
C PRO A 45 -4.47 -12.52 -4.21
N LEU A 46 -3.82 -11.48 -3.69
CA LEU A 46 -2.81 -11.59 -2.65
C LEU A 46 -3.48 -11.45 -1.28
N CYS A 47 -3.32 -12.47 -0.44
CA CYS A 47 -3.93 -12.58 0.88
C CYS A 47 -2.90 -12.36 1.98
N CYS A 48 -3.35 -11.98 3.18
CA CYS A 48 -2.52 -11.92 4.37
C CYS A 48 -2.06 -13.33 4.73
N ALA A 49 -0.74 -13.55 4.80
CA ALA A 49 -0.17 -14.85 5.16
C ALA A 49 -0.57 -15.32 6.57
N HIS A 50 -1.01 -14.42 7.44
CA HIS A 50 -1.42 -14.78 8.80
C HIS A 50 -2.87 -15.24 8.91
N CYS A 51 -3.80 -14.65 8.16
CA CYS A 51 -5.24 -14.90 8.35
C CYS A 51 -6.04 -15.14 7.06
N GLY A 52 -5.40 -15.13 5.89
CA GLY A 52 -6.05 -15.35 4.60
C GLY A 52 -6.89 -14.18 4.08
N HIS A 53 -7.01 -13.07 4.81
CA HIS A 53 -7.77 -11.90 4.34
C HIS A 53 -7.16 -11.33 3.05
N VAL A 54 -7.97 -11.10 2.02
CA VAL A 54 -7.54 -10.47 0.76
C VAL A 54 -6.98 -9.08 1.02
N ILE A 55 -5.75 -8.81 0.58
CA ILE A 55 -5.02 -7.56 0.79
C ILE A 55 -4.94 -6.73 -0.48
N ALA A 56 -4.40 -7.31 -1.55
CA ALA A 56 -4.13 -6.65 -2.81
C ALA A 56 -4.35 -7.64 -3.97
N ARG A 57 -4.13 -7.19 -5.19
CA ARG A 57 -4.20 -8.01 -6.40
C ARG A 57 -2.93 -7.83 -7.22
N GLU A 58 -2.62 -8.79 -8.07
CA GLU A 58 -1.46 -8.78 -8.96
C GLU A 58 -1.49 -7.57 -9.91
N ARG A 59 -2.66 -7.20 -10.43
CA ARG A 59 -2.88 -6.00 -11.25
C ARG A 59 -2.61 -4.68 -10.54
N ASP A 60 -2.64 -4.69 -9.21
CA ASP A 60 -2.41 -3.49 -8.40
C ASP A 60 -0.91 -3.29 -8.13
N ARG A 61 -0.02 -4.19 -8.60
CA ARG A 61 1.44 -3.97 -8.52
C ARG A 61 1.81 -2.70 -9.29
N THR A 62 2.67 -1.89 -8.70
CA THR A 62 3.24 -0.70 -9.32
C THR A 62 4.75 -0.67 -9.19
N THR A 63 5.39 0.19 -9.97
CA THR A 63 6.83 0.40 -10.02
C THR A 63 7.15 1.74 -9.39
N VAL A 64 8.07 1.76 -8.43
CA VAL A 64 8.58 2.97 -7.79
C VAL A 64 10.09 3.04 -8.00
N ASN A 65 10.61 4.16 -8.50
CA ASN A 65 12.02 4.31 -8.87
C ASN A 65 12.51 3.18 -9.80
N GLY A 66 11.70 2.84 -10.80
CA GLY A 66 12.02 1.84 -11.83
C GLY A 66 11.96 0.37 -11.37
N ARG A 67 11.55 0.07 -10.13
CA ARG A 67 11.43 -1.32 -9.65
C ARG A 67 10.11 -1.54 -8.89
N HIS A 68 9.54 -2.75 -8.97
CA HIS A 68 8.38 -3.13 -8.17
C HIS A 68 8.78 -3.53 -6.73
N ALA A 69 9.86 -4.29 -6.59
CA ALA A 69 10.30 -4.83 -5.30
C ALA A 69 11.58 -4.17 -4.80
N HIS A 70 11.66 -3.89 -3.51
CA HIS A 70 12.79 -3.26 -2.86
C HIS A 70 13.25 -4.07 -1.66
N THR A 71 14.56 -4.03 -1.40
CA THR A 71 15.14 -4.51 -0.15
C THR A 71 15.77 -3.32 0.55
N ARG A 72 15.36 -3.04 1.79
CA ARG A 72 15.81 -1.90 2.58
C ARG A 72 16.05 -2.30 4.03
N VAL A 73 16.87 -1.53 4.73
CA VAL A 73 17.16 -1.72 6.15
C VAL A 73 16.57 -0.55 6.91
N ASN A 74 15.83 -0.81 7.99
CA ASN A 74 15.35 0.26 8.87
C ASN A 74 16.48 0.73 9.83
N PRO A 75 16.31 1.87 10.53
CA PRO A 75 17.35 2.38 11.45
C PRO A 75 17.76 1.40 12.57
N SER A 76 16.88 0.48 12.95
CA SER A 76 17.16 -0.55 13.95
C SER A 76 17.89 -1.78 13.39
N GLY A 77 18.24 -1.79 12.10
CA GLY A 77 18.98 -2.88 11.46
C GLY A 77 18.14 -4.01 10.88
N PHE A 78 16.80 -3.91 10.89
CA PHE A 78 15.94 -4.93 10.29
C PHE A 78 15.84 -4.77 8.78
N VAL A 79 16.06 -5.87 8.06
CA VAL A 79 15.93 -5.94 6.60
C VAL A 79 14.49 -6.28 6.22
N PHE A 80 13.94 -5.53 5.26
CA PHE A 80 12.62 -5.79 4.69
C PHE A 80 12.71 -5.93 3.18
N HIS A 81 12.11 -7.00 2.66
CA HIS A 81 11.83 -7.18 1.25
C HIS A 81 10.34 -6.95 0.99
N PHE A 82 10.01 -5.97 0.16
CA PHE A 82 8.63 -5.53 -0.06
C PHE A 82 8.36 -5.18 -1.52
N GLY A 83 7.11 -5.36 -1.93
CA GLY A 83 6.59 -4.95 -3.24
C GLY A 83 5.75 -3.68 -3.14
N CYS A 84 5.74 -2.88 -4.21
CA CYS A 84 4.95 -1.66 -4.32
C CYS A 84 3.60 -1.93 -5.00
N PHE A 85 2.52 -1.41 -4.43
CA PHE A 85 1.16 -1.56 -4.92
C PHE A 85 0.46 -0.20 -5.00
N SER A 86 -0.23 0.07 -6.11
CA SER A 86 -1.07 1.27 -6.25
C SER A 86 -2.32 1.19 -5.37
N ARG A 87 -2.79 -0.03 -5.06
CA ARG A 87 -3.96 -0.30 -4.22
C ARG A 87 -3.75 -1.53 -3.36
N ALA A 88 -4.27 -1.49 -2.14
CA ALA A 88 -4.37 -2.62 -1.23
C ALA A 88 -5.58 -2.45 -0.31
N GLU A 89 -6.76 -2.81 -0.81
CA GLU A 89 -8.04 -2.53 -0.15
C GLU A 89 -8.22 -3.28 1.17
N GLY A 90 -7.49 -4.39 1.37
CA GLY A 90 -7.46 -5.12 2.63
C GLY A 90 -6.49 -4.57 3.67
N CYS A 91 -5.82 -3.46 3.38
CA CYS A 91 -5.00 -2.74 4.35
C CYS A 91 -5.82 -1.70 5.13
N LEU A 92 -5.40 -1.50 6.38
CA LEU A 92 -5.79 -0.41 7.25
C LEU A 92 -4.56 0.46 7.51
N VAL A 93 -4.63 1.73 7.14
CA VAL A 93 -3.53 2.69 7.38
C VAL A 93 -3.72 3.33 8.75
N VAL A 94 -2.65 3.38 9.55
CA VAL A 94 -2.69 3.84 10.94
C VAL A 94 -1.50 4.73 11.30
N GLY A 95 -1.76 5.69 12.19
CA GLY A 95 -0.76 6.62 12.73
C GLY A 95 -0.66 7.92 11.93
N PRO A 96 0.12 8.90 12.42
CA PRO A 96 0.38 10.12 11.68
C PRO A 96 1.41 9.87 10.57
N PRO A 97 1.29 10.51 9.40
CA PRO A 97 2.32 10.44 8.37
C PRO A 97 3.63 11.06 8.85
N THR A 98 4.76 10.39 8.59
CA THR A 98 6.09 10.87 8.97
C THR A 98 7.11 10.70 7.85
N ALA A 99 8.05 11.64 7.72
CA ALA A 99 9.21 11.52 6.84
C ALA A 99 10.38 10.77 7.51
N GLU A 100 10.27 10.50 8.82
CA GLU A 100 11.34 9.89 9.60
C GLU A 100 11.75 8.54 9.01
N ALA A 101 13.04 8.36 8.74
CA ALA A 101 13.59 7.14 8.17
C ALA A 101 12.90 6.66 6.87
N SER A 102 12.29 7.58 6.11
CA SER A 102 11.71 7.24 4.81
C SER A 102 12.76 6.72 3.85
N TRP A 103 12.47 5.59 3.19
CA TRP A 103 13.34 5.02 2.15
C TRP A 103 13.19 5.69 0.78
N PHE A 104 12.17 6.52 0.61
CA PHE A 104 11.86 7.21 -0.63
C PHE A 104 11.93 8.73 -0.36
N PRO A 105 12.98 9.42 -0.84
CA PRO A 105 13.13 10.86 -0.67
C PRO A 105 11.89 11.61 -1.17
N GLY A 106 11.40 12.58 -0.39
CA GLY A 106 10.18 13.33 -0.71
C GLY A 106 8.87 12.65 -0.31
N PHE A 107 8.92 11.45 0.26
CA PHE A 107 7.73 10.75 0.75
C PHE A 107 7.66 10.73 2.28
N VAL A 108 6.45 10.92 2.80
CA VAL A 108 6.06 10.55 4.16
C VAL A 108 5.39 9.18 4.15
N TRP A 109 5.38 8.50 5.29
CA TRP A 109 4.76 7.19 5.41
C TRP A 109 3.95 7.00 6.68
N GLU A 110 2.99 6.09 6.60
CA GLU A 110 2.15 5.59 7.69
C GLU A 110 2.23 4.05 7.73
N TYR A 111 1.87 3.44 8.86
CA TYR A 111 1.84 1.98 8.93
C TYR A 111 0.63 1.41 8.17
N ALA A 112 0.85 0.36 7.38
CA ALA A 112 -0.19 -0.43 6.75
C ALA A 112 -0.35 -1.77 7.47
N LEU A 113 -1.50 -1.96 8.11
CA LEU A 113 -1.87 -3.19 8.82
C LEU A 113 -2.86 -4.00 7.99
N CYS A 114 -2.97 -5.30 8.25
CA CYS A 114 -4.11 -6.09 7.78
C CYS A 114 -5.40 -5.55 8.40
N ALA A 115 -6.41 -5.22 7.58
CA ALA A 115 -7.67 -4.71 8.09
C ALA A 115 -8.41 -5.71 8.99
N ALA A 116 -8.22 -7.01 8.75
CA ALA A 116 -8.83 -8.08 9.55
C ALA A 116 -8.06 -8.38 10.84
N CYS A 117 -6.79 -8.79 10.76
CA CYS A 117 -6.05 -9.28 11.93
C CYS A 117 -5.07 -8.27 12.55
N LYS A 118 -4.97 -7.05 11.98
CA LYS A 118 -4.07 -5.97 12.43
C LYS A 118 -2.57 -6.28 12.40
N LYS A 119 -2.14 -7.43 11.87
CA LYS A 119 -0.72 -7.70 11.61
C LYS A 119 -0.15 -6.64 10.68
N HIS A 120 1.05 -6.15 11.01
CA HIS A 120 1.76 -5.19 10.18
C HIS A 120 2.14 -5.82 8.85
N LEU A 121 1.64 -5.27 7.74
CA LEU A 121 1.92 -5.74 6.39
C LEU A 121 2.94 -4.87 5.68
N GLY A 122 3.10 -3.61 6.07
CA GLY A 122 4.09 -2.72 5.50
C GLY A 122 3.71 -1.26 5.71
N TRP A 123 3.88 -0.43 4.69
CA TRP A 123 3.76 1.02 4.82
C TRP A 123 2.93 1.63 3.69
N ALA A 124 2.20 2.69 4.00
CA ALA A 124 1.55 3.57 3.05
C ALA A 124 2.45 4.79 2.83
N PHE A 125 2.93 5.01 1.60
CA PHE A 125 3.76 6.16 1.24
C PHE A 125 2.92 7.22 0.53
N HIS A 126 3.16 8.49 0.89
CA HIS A 126 2.50 9.66 0.34
C HIS A 126 3.54 10.68 -0.15
N GLY A 127 3.38 11.19 -1.37
CA GLY A 127 4.37 12.07 -2.00
C GLY A 127 3.94 12.47 -3.41
N GLU A 128 4.84 12.34 -4.39
CA GLU A 128 4.52 12.59 -5.81
C GLU A 128 3.41 11.66 -6.31
N SER A 129 3.37 10.42 -5.84
CA SER A 129 2.31 9.45 -6.14
C SER A 129 2.16 8.46 -5.01
N ASP A 130 0.97 8.35 -4.45
CA ASP A 130 0.71 7.45 -3.33
C ASP A 130 0.83 5.98 -3.73
N PHE A 131 1.42 5.17 -2.84
CA PHE A 131 1.54 3.72 -3.01
C PHE A 131 1.64 3.01 -1.66
N LEU A 132 1.43 1.70 -1.65
CA LEU A 132 1.70 0.83 -0.51
C LEU A 132 2.95 -0.02 -0.77
N ALA A 133 3.84 -0.08 0.20
CA ALA A 133 4.99 -0.98 0.24
C ALA A 133 4.67 -2.14 1.19
N LEU A 134 4.32 -3.31 0.65
CA LEU A 134 3.91 -4.47 1.44
C LEU A 134 5.01 -5.53 1.49
N VAL A 135 5.37 -5.99 2.69
CA VAL A 135 6.38 -7.03 2.93
C VAL A 135 5.90 -8.34 2.30
N LEU A 136 6.67 -8.84 1.33
CA LEU A 136 6.21 -9.93 0.46
C LEU A 136 6.02 -11.24 1.22
N ASP A 137 6.87 -11.53 2.20
CA ASP A 137 6.76 -12.72 3.05
C ASP A 137 5.51 -12.71 3.96
N ARG A 138 4.79 -11.58 4.02
CA ARG A 138 3.53 -11.45 4.77
C ARG A 138 2.31 -11.55 3.86
N LEU A 139 2.52 -11.81 2.58
CA LEU A 139 1.48 -12.04 1.58
C LEU A 139 1.58 -13.49 1.06
N THR A 140 0.45 -14.05 0.64
CA THR A 140 0.36 -15.40 0.07
C THR A 140 -0.74 -15.46 -0.97
N ALA A 141 -0.65 -16.41 -1.91
CA ALA A 141 -1.82 -16.83 -2.67
C ALA A 141 -2.88 -17.43 -1.72
N PRO A 142 -4.18 -17.35 -2.06
CA PRO A 142 -5.23 -18.04 -1.30
C PRO A 142 -4.92 -19.54 -1.21
N SER A 143 -5.05 -20.09 0.00
CA SER A 143 -4.95 -21.52 0.27
C SER A 143 -6.13 -22.31 -0.27
#